data_AF-A0A2E6TS09-F1
#
_entry.id   AF-A0A2E6TS09-F1
#
_cell.length_a   1.000
_cell.length_b   1.000
_cell.length_c   1.000
_cell.angle_alpha   90.00
_cell.angle_beta   90.00
_cell.angle_gamma   90.00
#
_symmetry.space_group_name_H-M   'P 1'
#
loop_
_entity.id
_entity.type
_entity.pdbx_description
1 polymer ?
#
loop_
_entity_poly.entity_id
_entity_poly.type
_entity_poly.pdbx_seq_one_letter_code
_entity_poly.pdbx_strand_id
1 'polypeptide(L)'
;MATAWELSAKDSTFGGLTLDEYKAQIAKCEAKRETLAQVEALRSSGIKERMLEDESLNETTYRVVDGVKCAPTHGRNSPLYRAMGYVPYDERSSGLTRKRAESTPEDNGTANGETELTVNE
;
A
#
# COMPACT_ATOMS: atom_id res chain seq x y z
N MET A 1 -17.32 -9.22 -42.33
CA MET A 1 -16.61 -9.48 -43.60
C MET A 1 -16.83 -10.90 -44.10
N ALA A 2 -16.38 -11.94 -43.38
CA ALA A 2 -16.57 -13.33 -43.81
C ALA A 2 -18.04 -13.71 -44.12
N THR A 3 -18.99 -13.22 -43.31
CA THR A 3 -20.44 -13.42 -43.51
C THR A 3 -21.00 -12.78 -44.78
N ALA A 4 -20.50 -11.60 -45.15
CA ALA A 4 -20.94 -10.91 -46.36
C ALA A 4 -20.37 -11.59 -47.62
N TRP A 5 -19.13 -12.10 -47.55
CA TRP A 5 -18.54 -12.90 -48.61
C TRP A 5 -19.30 -14.23 -48.76
N GLU A 6 -19.63 -14.89 -47.67
CA GLU A 6 -20.40 -16.14 -47.67
C GLU A 6 -21.78 -15.99 -48.33
N LEU A 7 -22.46 -14.86 -48.12
CA LEU A 7 -23.79 -14.61 -48.70
C LEU A 7 -23.74 -14.27 -50.19
N SER A 8 -22.72 -13.51 -50.61
CA SER A 8 -22.72 -12.85 -51.92
C SER A 8 -21.81 -13.51 -52.96
N ALA A 9 -20.78 -14.24 -52.52
CA ALA A 9 -19.71 -14.71 -53.42
C ALA A 9 -18.92 -15.90 -52.86
N LYS A 10 -19.60 -16.94 -52.37
CA LYS A 10 -18.96 -18.07 -51.67
C LYS A 10 -17.87 -18.79 -52.49
N ASP A 11 -18.10 -18.97 -53.79
CA ASP A 11 -17.19 -19.69 -54.69
C ASP A 11 -16.11 -18.77 -55.30
N SER A 12 -16.20 -17.46 -55.05
CA SER A 12 -15.22 -16.50 -55.55
C SER A 12 -13.98 -16.48 -54.69
N THR A 13 -12.82 -16.42 -55.36
CA THR A 13 -11.52 -16.20 -54.73
C THR A 13 -11.20 -14.72 -54.73
N PHE A 14 -10.82 -14.16 -53.58
CA PHE A 14 -10.38 -12.77 -53.48
C PHE A 14 -8.99 -12.70 -52.86
N GLY A 15 -8.11 -11.87 -53.42
CA GLY A 15 -6.72 -11.75 -52.94
C GLY A 15 -5.92 -13.06 -53.01
N GLY A 16 -6.34 -14.01 -53.86
CA GLY A 16 -5.75 -15.34 -53.95
C GLY A 16 -6.16 -16.31 -52.85
N LEU A 17 -7.15 -15.95 -52.02
CA LEU A 17 -7.67 -16.79 -50.95
C LEU A 17 -9.14 -17.17 -51.19
N THR A 18 -9.46 -18.41 -50.85
CA THR A 18 -10.84 -18.87 -50.71
C THR A 18 -11.44 -18.36 -49.39
N LEU A 19 -12.77 -18.38 -49.29
CA LEU A 19 -13.47 -18.01 -48.06
C LEU A 19 -13.03 -18.86 -46.86
N ASP A 20 -12.79 -20.16 -47.09
CA ASP A 20 -12.38 -21.10 -46.03
C ASP A 20 -10.96 -20.83 -45.54
N GLU A 21 -10.02 -20.53 -46.44
CA GLU A 21 -8.66 -20.14 -46.07
C GLU A 21 -8.64 -18.81 -45.29
N TYR A 22 -9.47 -17.85 -45.70
CA TYR A 22 -9.63 -16.59 -44.99
C TYR A 22 -10.22 -16.79 -43.59
N LYS A 23 -11.29 -17.59 -43.46
CA LYS A 23 -11.89 -17.96 -42.16
C LYS A 23 -10.87 -18.66 -41.26
N ALA A 24 -10.06 -19.58 -41.81
CA ALA A 24 -9.00 -20.25 -41.08
C ALA A 24 -7.93 -19.26 -40.57
N GLN A 25 -7.62 -18.22 -41.34
CA GLN A 25 -6.67 -17.19 -40.92
C GLN A 25 -7.22 -16.31 -39.79
N ILE A 26 -8.52 -15.95 -39.86
CA ILE A 26 -9.20 -15.27 -38.75
C ILE A 26 -9.14 -16.12 -37.48
N ALA A 27 -9.51 -17.40 -37.57
CA ALA A 27 -9.52 -18.31 -36.42
C ALA A 27 -8.13 -18.45 -35.78
N LYS A 28 -7.06 -18.50 -36.58
CA LYS A 28 -5.68 -18.50 -36.07
C LYS A 28 -5.36 -17.24 -35.27
N CYS A 29 -5.77 -16.06 -35.76
CA CYS A 29 -5.55 -14.80 -35.04
C CYS A 29 -6.37 -14.74 -33.74
N GLU A 30 -7.61 -15.20 -33.77
CA GLU A 30 -8.48 -15.26 -32.59
C GLU A 30 -7.92 -16.20 -31.53
N ALA A 31 -7.47 -17.39 -31.89
CA ALA A 31 -6.84 -18.34 -30.97
C ALA A 31 -5.60 -17.75 -30.29
N LYS A 32 -4.81 -16.94 -31.00
CA LYS A 32 -3.65 -16.24 -30.41
C LYS A 32 -4.07 -15.15 -29.42
N ARG A 33 -5.14 -14.41 -29.71
CA ARG A 33 -5.71 -13.42 -28.78
C ARG A 33 -6.26 -14.08 -27.52
N GLU A 34 -6.94 -15.21 -27.68
CA GLU A 34 -7.45 -15.99 -26.55
C GLU A 34 -6.31 -16.51 -25.67
N THR A 35 -5.25 -17.05 -26.29
CA THR A 35 -4.05 -17.46 -25.57
C THR A 35 -3.44 -16.30 -24.77
N LEU A 36 -3.35 -15.11 -25.39
CA LEU A 36 -2.81 -13.93 -24.71
C LEU A 36 -3.67 -13.53 -23.50
N ALA A 37 -4.99 -13.52 -23.66
CA ALA A 37 -5.92 -13.23 -22.56
C ALA A 37 -5.77 -14.22 -21.39
N GLN A 38 -5.57 -15.51 -21.68
CA GLN A 38 -5.30 -16.53 -20.65
C GLN A 38 -3.98 -16.27 -19.92
N VAL A 39 -2.91 -15.90 -20.65
CA VAL A 39 -1.61 -15.57 -20.06
C VAL A 39 -1.69 -14.31 -19.19
N GLU A 40 -2.45 -13.29 -19.60
CA GLU A 40 -2.67 -12.09 -18.81
C GLU A 40 -3.43 -12.39 -17.51
N ALA A 41 -4.44 -13.25 -17.57
CA ALA A 41 -5.14 -13.72 -16.37
C ALA A 41 -4.20 -14.47 -15.42
N LEU A 42 -3.37 -15.38 -15.95
CA LEU A 42 -2.38 -16.12 -15.16
C LEU A 42 -1.30 -15.20 -14.58
N ARG A 43 -0.88 -14.17 -15.33
CA ARG A 43 0.06 -13.17 -14.81
C ARG A 43 -0.56 -12.42 -13.63
N SER A 44 -1.83 -12.04 -13.73
CA SER A 44 -2.54 -11.34 -12.67
C SER A 44 -2.64 -12.20 -11.40
N SER A 45 -2.98 -13.49 -11.53
CA SER A 45 -3.03 -14.40 -10.39
C SER A 45 -1.65 -14.61 -9.78
N GLY A 46 -0.61 -14.82 -10.58
CA GLY A 46 0.77 -14.98 -10.10
C GLY A 46 1.29 -13.74 -9.36
N ILE A 47 0.90 -12.53 -9.77
CA ILE A 47 1.20 -11.30 -9.03
C ILE A 47 0.51 -11.32 -7.66
N LYS A 48 -0.74 -11.76 -7.58
CA LYS A 48 -1.47 -11.84 -6.32
C LYS A 48 -0.89 -12.88 -5.37
N GLU A 49 -0.53 -14.06 -5.87
CA GLU A 49 0.12 -15.11 -5.11
C GLU A 49 1.45 -14.62 -4.52
N ARG A 50 2.30 -13.99 -5.33
CA ARG A 50 3.55 -13.39 -4.85
C ARG A 50 3.30 -12.39 -3.71
N MET A 51 2.32 -11.50 -3.85
CA MET A 51 2.01 -10.52 -2.80
C MET A 51 1.57 -11.19 -1.49
N LEU A 52 0.81 -12.29 -1.56
CA LEU A 52 0.41 -13.04 -0.37
C LEU A 52 1.60 -13.72 0.31
N GLU A 53 2.52 -14.28 -0.48
CA GLU A 53 3.75 -14.87 0.06
C GLU A 53 4.69 -13.82 0.66
N ASP A 54 4.82 -12.65 0.01
CA ASP A 54 5.59 -11.52 0.54
C ASP A 54 5.00 -11.04 1.88
N GLU A 55 3.67 -11.01 2.01
CA GLU A 55 2.99 -10.67 3.26
C GLU A 55 3.23 -11.72 4.36
N SER A 56 3.19 -13.01 4.02
CA SER A 56 3.53 -14.11 4.93
C SER A 56 4.99 -14.04 5.40
N LEU A 57 5.91 -13.68 4.49
CA LEU A 57 7.32 -13.50 4.80
C LEU A 57 7.55 -12.32 5.76
N ASN A 58 6.77 -11.23 5.64
CA ASN A 58 6.88 -10.09 6.55
C ASN A 58 6.62 -10.49 8.00
N GLU A 59 5.61 -11.32 8.27
CA GLU A 59 5.34 -11.83 9.62
C GLU A 59 6.52 -12.62 10.19
N THR A 60 7.13 -13.47 9.36
CA THR A 60 8.32 -14.22 9.75
C THR A 60 9.51 -13.28 10.01
N THR A 61 9.66 -12.26 9.18
CA THR A 61 10.71 -11.24 9.32
C THR A 61 10.54 -10.47 10.63
N TYR A 62 9.32 -10.06 10.98
CA TYR A 62 9.04 -9.39 12.26
C TYR A 62 9.38 -10.28 13.46
N ARG A 63 9.04 -11.57 13.41
CA ARG A 63 9.41 -12.52 14.48
C ARG A 63 10.93 -12.61 14.66
N VAL A 64 11.69 -12.66 13.57
CA VAL A 64 13.17 -12.66 13.64
C VAL A 64 13.68 -11.37 14.28
N VAL A 65 13.16 -10.22 13.84
CA VAL A 65 13.57 -8.91 14.35
C VAL A 65 13.24 -8.76 15.84
N ASP A 66 12.08 -9.22 16.28
CA ASP A 66 11.71 -9.23 17.69
C ASP A 66 12.56 -10.20 18.50
N GLY A 67 12.94 -11.34 17.93
CA GLY A 67 13.96 -12.23 18.49
C GLY A 67 15.30 -11.52 18.72
N VAL A 68 15.77 -10.74 17.74
CA VAL A 68 17.02 -9.96 17.87
C VAL A 68 16.92 -8.90 18.96
N LYS A 69 15.75 -8.25 19.11
CA LYS A 69 15.52 -7.28 20.19
C LYS A 69 15.58 -7.91 21.60
N CYS A 70 15.17 -9.17 21.72
CA CYS A 70 15.09 -9.91 22.99
C CYS A 70 16.33 -10.77 23.30
N ALA A 71 17.19 -11.04 22.30
CA ALA A 71 18.35 -11.89 22.47
C ALA A 71 19.39 -11.29 23.43
N PRO A 72 19.93 -12.03 24.42
CA PRO A 72 20.89 -11.49 25.39
C PRO A 72 22.22 -11.02 24.81
N THR A 73 22.67 -11.61 23.70
CA THR A 73 23.89 -11.24 22.98
C THR A 73 23.69 -10.08 22.00
N HIS A 74 22.44 -9.77 21.70
CA HIS A 74 22.03 -8.67 20.85
C HIS A 74 21.04 -7.81 21.63
N GLY A 75 20.20 -7.04 20.95
CA GLY A 75 19.23 -6.19 21.63
C GLY A 75 18.81 -5.00 20.80
N ARG A 76 17.92 -4.22 21.38
CA ARG A 76 17.28 -3.05 20.75
C ARG A 76 18.25 -1.95 20.28
N ASN A 77 19.46 -1.90 20.85
CA ASN A 77 20.52 -0.96 20.46
C ASN A 77 21.74 -1.67 19.86
N SER A 78 21.60 -2.93 19.46
CA SER A 78 22.73 -3.70 18.93
C SER A 78 23.17 -3.20 17.54
N PRO A 79 24.46 -3.30 17.19
CA PRO A 79 24.94 -2.98 15.84
C PRO A 79 24.24 -3.78 14.74
N LEU A 80 23.87 -5.03 15.03
CA LEU A 80 23.12 -5.90 14.12
C LEU A 80 21.72 -5.35 13.81
N TYR A 81 21.01 -4.84 14.81
CA TYR A 81 19.69 -4.24 14.63
C TYR A 81 19.75 -3.00 13.72
N ARG A 82 20.80 -2.18 13.88
CA ARG A 82 21.08 -1.04 12.98
C ARG A 82 21.45 -1.48 11.57
N ALA A 83 22.27 -2.52 11.43
CA ALA A 83 22.67 -3.06 10.12
C ALA A 83 21.49 -3.65 9.33
N MET A 84 20.46 -4.15 10.02
CA MET A 84 19.19 -4.56 9.41
C MET A 84 18.30 -3.38 8.95
N GLY A 85 18.74 -2.13 9.14
CA GLY A 85 18.03 -0.94 8.69
C GLY A 85 17.02 -0.39 9.70
N TYR A 86 16.93 -0.95 10.91
CA TYR A 86 16.09 -0.41 11.97
C TYR A 86 16.82 0.68 12.76
N VAL A 87 16.05 1.65 13.28
CA VAL A 87 16.59 2.69 14.17
C VAL A 87 16.66 2.16 15.60
N PRO A 88 17.86 2.11 16.22
CA PRO A 88 18.06 1.81 17.64
C PRO A 88 17.17 2.64 18.57
N TYR A 89 16.85 2.11 19.75
CA TYR A 89 15.91 2.77 20.67
C TYR A 89 16.47 4.08 21.25
N ASP A 90 17.77 4.14 21.50
CA ASP A 90 18.48 5.35 21.95
C ASP A 90 18.55 6.45 20.89
N GLU A 91 18.55 6.08 19.60
CA GLU A 91 18.52 7.01 18.47
C GLU A 91 17.09 7.47 18.10
N ARG A 92 16.06 6.83 18.64
CA ARG A 92 14.66 7.21 18.41
C ARG A 92 14.27 8.44 19.23
N SER A 93 14.28 9.61 18.61
CA SER A 93 13.68 10.83 19.17
C SER A 93 12.21 10.58 19.51
N SER A 94 11.81 10.83 20.76
CA SER A 94 10.46 10.48 21.26
C SER A 94 9.32 11.27 20.63
N GLY A 95 9.61 12.26 19.76
CA GLY A 95 8.63 13.11 19.09
C GLY A 95 7.73 13.95 20.03
N LEU A 96 7.85 13.79 21.34
CA LEU A 96 7.00 14.42 22.33
C LEU A 96 7.49 15.84 22.61
N THR A 97 7.09 16.78 21.77
CA THR A 97 7.31 18.21 22.02
C THR A 97 6.23 18.74 22.97
N ARG A 98 6.55 18.91 24.25
CA ARG A 98 5.67 19.61 25.20
C ARG A 98 5.77 21.11 24.96
N LYS A 99 4.75 21.73 24.36
CA LYS A 99 4.65 23.20 24.30
C LYS A 99 4.45 23.71 25.74
N ARG A 100 5.45 24.43 26.27
CA ARG A 100 5.32 25.18 27.52
C ARG A 100 4.33 26.32 27.26
N ALA A 101 3.21 26.36 27.97
CA ALA A 101 2.36 27.54 27.99
C ALA A 101 3.17 28.68 28.62
N GLU A 102 3.29 29.79 27.90
CA GLU A 102 3.89 31.02 28.42
C GLU A 102 3.06 31.49 29.62
N SER A 103 3.70 31.64 30.78
CA SER A 103 3.07 32.19 31.97
C SER A 103 2.74 33.67 31.72
N THR A 104 1.45 33.99 31.61
CA THR A 104 0.95 35.37 31.59
C THR A 104 1.36 36.05 32.91
N PRO A 105 1.94 37.26 32.90
CA PRO A 105 2.26 37.98 34.13
C PRO A 105 0.97 38.43 34.83
N GLU A 106 0.90 38.18 36.14
CA GLU A 106 -0.22 38.60 36.99
C GLU A 106 -0.18 40.13 37.20
N ASP A 107 -1.27 40.79 36.80
CA ASP A 107 -1.52 42.22 37.03
C ASP A 107 -2.22 42.41 38.39
N ASN A 108 -1.61 43.24 39.25
CA ASN A 108 -2.01 43.50 40.62
C ASN A 108 -3.06 44.63 40.65
N GLY A 109 -4.33 44.31 40.92
CA GLY A 109 -5.46 45.25 40.93
C GLY A 109 -6.24 45.27 42.24
N THR A 110 -5.82 46.16 43.13
CA THR A 110 -6.50 46.83 44.26
C THR A 110 -7.98 46.52 44.52
N ALA A 111 -8.27 46.03 45.73
CA ALA A 111 -9.58 45.89 46.32
C ALA A 111 -10.21 47.24 46.72
N ASN A 112 -11.51 47.42 46.45
CA ASN A 112 -12.42 48.28 47.21
C ASN A 112 -13.87 47.84 46.98
N GLY A 113 -14.63 47.65 48.06
CA GLY A 113 -16.05 47.27 48.04
C GLY A 113 -16.54 46.86 49.43
N GLU A 114 -16.98 47.86 50.20
CA GLU A 114 -17.47 47.81 51.58
C GLU A 114 -18.77 47.00 51.79
N THR A 115 -18.98 46.52 53.02
CA THR A 115 -20.29 46.41 53.73
C THR A 115 -20.00 45.86 55.15
N GLU A 116 -20.04 46.65 56.23
CA GLU A 116 -21.20 47.19 56.97
C GLU A 116 -21.30 46.48 58.35
N LEU A 117 -21.02 47.20 59.43
CA LEU A 117 -21.31 46.80 60.81
C LEU A 117 -21.76 48.04 61.59
N THR A 118 -23.08 48.16 61.74
CA THR A 118 -23.75 49.14 62.59
C THR A 118 -23.62 48.72 64.05
N VAL A 119 -23.14 49.65 64.91
CA VAL A 119 -23.14 49.52 66.36
C VAL A 119 -24.27 50.42 66.89
N ASN A 120 -25.22 49.82 67.61
CA ASN A 120 -26.28 50.53 68.31
C ASN A 120 -25.81 50.98 69.70
N GLU A 121 -26.18 52.21 70.08
CA GLU A 121 -26.36 52.67 71.46
C GLU A 121 -27.83 53.08 71.64
#